data_AF-A0AAP0M7R5-F1
#
_entry.id   AF-A0AAP0M7R5-F1
#
_cell.length_a   1.000
_cell.length_b   1.000
_cell.length_c   1.000
_cell.angle_alpha   90.00
_cell.angle_beta   90.00
_cell.angle_gamma   90.00
#
_symmetry.space_group_name_H-M   'P 1'
#
loop_
_entity.id
_entity.type
_entity.pdbx_description
1 polymer ?
#
loop_
_entity_poly.entity_id
_entity_poly.type
_entity_poly.pdbx_seq_one_letter_code
_entity_poly.pdbx_strand_id
1 'polypeptide(L)'
;MPATDYQGSFLGRISIRRNQVMSMEGNHEQELEDLELFQKHVADRFAELAPPSPSQPSDDIPSDPILSIAWIRKLLDVFLCCDAEFKAILIMGRDPSQISKPPLDRLIPEMLDRDVKALDICNAITNGIEAVRHYQKLAEIAVSALEQRPFGDGQVKRARKALTSLITAMACEDKDGANYTRTWSFGRRGAAAAGNNKSTGQLRSLSWSVSKNWSAAKQIHAMSANLVAPRGTEASGLALPVYIMSTILLFVMWTMVATIPCQERSGLATHFPVPKQLVWAQSIIGLHEKIAEEWKKKEKKGSAGLLEEMQKLDKLGQSLIEFTDSFQFPAEDERAEEVSAHLAELGETCRRMEEGLVPLQVQIREVFHRIVRSRAEFLDVLDLNGKSSALAM
;
A
#
# COMPACT_ATOMS: atom_id res chain seq x y z
N MET A 1 -60.15 61.93 -29.52
CA MET A 1 -59.77 61.04 -30.64
C MET A 1 -58.31 61.34 -31.01
N PRO A 2 -57.51 60.32 -31.39
CA PRO A 2 -56.03 60.32 -31.38
C PRO A 2 -55.41 61.17 -32.52
N ALA A 3 -54.10 61.39 -32.64
CA ALA A 3 -52.90 60.75 -32.03
C ALA A 3 -51.87 61.82 -31.54
N THR A 4 -50.66 61.61 -30.97
CA THR A 4 -49.64 60.52 -30.89
C THR A 4 -48.91 60.16 -32.22
N ASP A 5 -47.63 59.79 -32.25
CA ASP A 5 -46.57 59.72 -31.20
C ASP A 5 -45.17 60.08 -31.77
N TYR A 6 -44.13 60.09 -30.92
CA TYR A 6 -42.76 60.52 -31.27
C TYR A 6 -41.96 59.57 -32.21
N GLN A 7 -40.85 60.08 -32.75
CA GLN A 7 -39.96 59.40 -33.71
C GLN A 7 -39.33 58.09 -33.16
N GLY A 8 -39.54 56.97 -33.84
CA GLY A 8 -38.83 55.71 -33.60
C GLY A 8 -37.60 55.54 -34.50
N SER A 9 -36.42 55.28 -33.91
CA SER A 9 -35.15 55.13 -34.66
C SER A 9 -35.02 53.78 -35.37
N PHE A 10 -34.44 53.78 -36.58
CA PHE A 10 -34.50 52.67 -37.55
C PHE A 10 -33.47 51.53 -37.33
N LEU A 11 -32.99 51.32 -36.09
CA LEU A 11 -31.90 50.38 -35.76
C LEU A 11 -32.26 49.46 -34.58
N GLY A 12 -33.24 48.58 -34.78
CA GLY A 12 -33.84 47.78 -33.69
C GLY A 12 -34.12 46.32 -34.00
N ARG A 13 -33.28 45.61 -34.78
CA ARG A 13 -33.56 44.18 -35.10
C ARG A 13 -32.39 43.20 -35.37
N ILE A 14 -31.14 43.53 -35.01
CA ILE A 14 -30.04 42.56 -34.97
C ILE A 14 -29.15 42.76 -33.73
N SER A 15 -29.41 42.03 -32.64
CA SER A 15 -28.40 41.62 -31.64
C SER A 15 -28.98 40.62 -30.61
N ILE A 16 -28.11 40.03 -29.79
CA ILE A 16 -28.40 39.27 -28.54
C ILE A 16 -29.34 38.04 -28.71
N ARG A 17 -28.86 36.98 -29.39
CA ARG A 17 -29.08 35.54 -29.04
C ARG A 17 -28.13 34.62 -29.84
N ARG A 18 -26.80 34.76 -29.69
CA ARG A 18 -25.84 33.78 -30.27
C ARG A 18 -24.52 33.59 -29.51
N ASN A 19 -23.97 34.61 -28.85
CA ASN A 19 -22.63 34.56 -28.24
C ASN A 19 -22.55 33.90 -26.85
N GLN A 20 -23.60 33.21 -26.38
CA GLN A 20 -23.60 32.53 -25.08
C GLN A 20 -23.30 31.03 -25.16
N VAL A 21 -23.20 30.45 -26.37
CA VAL A 21 -22.89 29.03 -26.57
C VAL A 21 -21.37 28.79 -26.65
N MET A 22 -20.68 29.59 -27.46
CA MET A 22 -19.25 29.40 -27.80
C MET A 22 -18.26 29.60 -26.63
N SER A 23 -18.73 29.98 -25.43
CA SER A 23 -17.89 30.12 -24.23
C SER A 23 -18.02 28.96 -23.24
N MET A 24 -18.99 28.05 -23.41
CA MET A 24 -19.07 26.81 -22.62
C MET A 24 -18.38 25.63 -23.33
N GLU A 25 -18.42 25.62 -24.65
CA GLU A 25 -17.94 24.51 -25.50
C GLU A 25 -16.44 24.27 -25.31
N GLY A 26 -15.61 25.31 -25.46
CA GLY A 26 -14.15 25.22 -25.25
C GLY A 26 -13.71 24.95 -23.80
N ASN A 27 -14.57 25.19 -22.80
CA ASN A 27 -14.30 24.72 -21.44
C ASN A 27 -14.48 23.20 -21.38
N HIS A 28 -15.60 22.68 -21.94
CA HIS A 28 -15.88 21.25 -21.92
C HIS A 28 -14.86 20.42 -22.74
N GLU A 29 -14.36 20.96 -23.85
CA GLU A 29 -13.29 20.33 -24.63
C GLU A 29 -11.98 20.22 -23.82
N GLN A 30 -11.55 21.27 -23.12
CA GLN A 30 -10.39 21.20 -22.21
C GLN A 30 -10.61 20.21 -21.07
N GLU A 31 -11.81 20.22 -20.47
CA GLU A 31 -12.16 19.29 -19.40
C GLU A 31 -12.07 17.82 -19.84
N LEU A 32 -12.34 17.51 -21.10
CA LEU A 32 -12.20 16.17 -21.67
C LEU A 32 -10.73 15.83 -21.99
N GLU A 33 -9.94 16.77 -22.52
CA GLU A 33 -8.50 16.60 -22.72
C GLU A 33 -7.78 16.29 -21.40
N ASP A 34 -8.07 17.04 -20.33
CA ASP A 34 -7.51 16.81 -19.00
C ASP A 34 -7.84 15.39 -18.46
N LEU A 35 -9.05 14.89 -18.76
CA LEU A 35 -9.51 13.56 -18.36
C LEU A 35 -8.85 12.44 -19.18
N GLU A 36 -8.51 12.67 -20.45
CA GLU A 36 -7.76 11.73 -21.28
C GLU A 36 -6.27 11.70 -20.90
N LEU A 37 -5.66 12.87 -20.66
CA LEU A 37 -4.29 13.01 -20.18
C LEU A 37 -4.10 12.29 -18.83
N PHE A 38 -5.02 12.48 -17.88
CA PHE A 38 -4.97 11.77 -16.59
C PHE A 38 -5.00 10.25 -16.74
N GLN A 39 -5.90 9.72 -17.56
CA GLN A 39 -5.98 8.28 -17.84
C GLN A 39 -4.69 7.76 -18.48
N LYS A 40 -4.10 8.54 -19.40
CA LYS A 40 -2.82 8.19 -20.02
C LYS A 40 -1.68 8.20 -18.99
N HIS A 41 -1.54 9.24 -18.18
CA HIS A 41 -0.50 9.31 -17.15
C HIS A 41 -0.64 8.19 -16.10
N VAL A 42 -1.86 7.77 -15.76
CA VAL A 42 -2.10 6.57 -14.94
C VAL A 42 -1.65 5.31 -15.67
N ALA A 43 -1.99 5.14 -16.95
CA ALA A 43 -1.57 3.98 -17.75
C ALA A 43 -0.04 3.84 -17.81
N ASP A 44 0.64 4.94 -18.14
CA ASP A 44 2.08 5.04 -18.35
C ASP A 44 2.83 4.79 -17.03
N ARG A 45 2.48 5.50 -15.94
CA ARG A 45 3.11 5.33 -14.60
C ARG A 45 2.98 3.91 -14.06
N PHE A 46 1.85 3.23 -14.28
CA PHE A 46 1.70 1.83 -13.87
C PHE A 46 2.33 0.84 -14.84
N ALA A 47 2.60 1.21 -16.11
CA ALA A 47 3.40 0.41 -17.02
C ALA A 47 4.89 0.42 -16.63
N GLU A 48 5.41 1.55 -16.16
CA GLU A 48 6.78 1.68 -15.61
C GLU A 48 7.02 0.81 -14.35
N LEU A 49 5.95 0.44 -13.63
CA LEU A 49 6.01 -0.49 -12.49
C LEU A 49 5.97 -1.98 -12.92
N ALA A 50 5.65 -2.29 -14.18
CA ALA A 50 5.66 -3.65 -14.68
C ALA A 50 7.11 -4.16 -14.84
N PRO A 51 7.36 -5.47 -14.66
CA PRO A 51 8.67 -6.04 -15.00
C PRO A 51 8.94 -5.85 -16.50
N PRO A 52 10.19 -5.58 -16.92
CA PRO A 52 10.53 -5.42 -18.33
C PRO A 52 10.15 -6.68 -19.13
N SER A 53 9.53 -6.47 -20.29
CA SER A 53 9.13 -7.57 -21.15
C SER A 53 10.36 -8.26 -21.75
N PRO A 54 10.43 -9.61 -21.78
CA PRO A 54 11.61 -10.34 -22.30
C PRO A 54 11.85 -10.16 -23.82
N SER A 55 11.03 -9.36 -24.49
CA SER A 55 11.14 -8.98 -25.90
C SER A 55 11.91 -7.67 -26.15
N GLN A 56 12.35 -6.95 -25.11
CA GLN A 56 13.16 -5.72 -25.28
C GLN A 56 14.57 -5.89 -24.70
N PRO A 57 15.62 -5.90 -25.54
CA PRO A 57 16.97 -5.64 -25.05
C PRO A 57 17.05 -4.17 -24.61
N SER A 58 17.42 -3.94 -23.35
CA SER A 58 17.69 -2.63 -22.78
C SER A 58 18.99 -2.70 -21.99
N ASP A 59 19.84 -1.69 -22.15
CA ASP A 59 21.22 -1.72 -21.66
C ASP A 59 21.30 -1.52 -20.15
N ASP A 60 22.00 -2.44 -19.47
CA ASP A 60 22.74 -2.29 -18.20
C ASP A 60 22.07 -1.56 -17.00
N ILE A 61 20.74 -1.52 -16.91
CA ILE A 61 20.03 -1.14 -15.67
C ILE A 61 19.24 -2.35 -15.12
N PRO A 62 19.67 -2.97 -14.00
CA PRO A 62 18.91 -4.04 -13.37
C PRO A 62 17.61 -3.49 -12.78
N SER A 63 16.47 -3.92 -13.32
CA SER A 63 15.15 -3.56 -12.79
C SER A 63 14.94 -4.13 -11.39
N ASP A 64 14.47 -3.30 -10.44
CA ASP A 64 14.12 -3.76 -9.09
C ASP A 64 13.15 -4.97 -9.12
N PRO A 65 13.39 -6.02 -8.34
CA PRO A 65 12.44 -7.13 -8.22
C PRO A 65 11.07 -6.63 -7.79
N ILE A 66 10.00 -7.16 -8.41
CA ILE A 66 8.63 -6.86 -8.01
C ILE A 66 8.44 -7.21 -6.53
N LEU A 67 7.75 -6.35 -5.77
CA LEU A 67 7.57 -6.47 -4.31
C LEU A 67 8.88 -6.40 -3.48
N SER A 68 10.00 -5.95 -4.04
CA SER A 68 11.13 -5.45 -3.24
C SER A 68 10.79 -4.13 -2.56
N ILE A 69 11.54 -3.76 -1.52
CA ILE A 69 11.40 -2.45 -0.86
C ILE A 69 11.48 -1.31 -1.89
N ALA A 70 12.41 -1.35 -2.84
CA ALA A 70 12.57 -0.32 -3.87
C ALA A 70 11.35 -0.23 -4.80
N TRP A 71 10.80 -1.38 -5.23
CA TRP A 71 9.59 -1.42 -6.05
C TRP A 71 8.35 -0.90 -5.30
N ILE A 72 8.19 -1.24 -4.01
CA ILE A 72 7.09 -0.73 -3.19
C ILE A 72 7.19 0.79 -3.02
N ARG A 73 8.40 1.33 -2.85
CA ARG A 73 8.61 2.79 -2.79
C ARG A 73 8.18 3.47 -4.09
N LYS A 74 8.55 2.93 -5.26
CA LYS A 74 8.09 3.43 -6.57
C LYS A 74 6.55 3.39 -6.71
N LEU A 75 5.90 2.34 -6.21
CA LEU A 75 4.42 2.25 -6.18
C LEU A 75 3.79 3.39 -5.34
N LEU A 76 4.39 3.76 -4.20
CA LEU A 76 3.92 4.87 -3.37
C LEU A 76 4.16 6.23 -4.04
N ASP A 77 5.27 6.41 -4.77
CA ASP A 77 5.50 7.63 -5.56
C ASP A 77 4.48 7.79 -6.69
N VAL A 78 4.17 6.69 -7.41
CA VAL A 78 3.10 6.67 -8.43
C VAL A 78 1.75 7.04 -7.82
N PHE A 79 1.41 6.52 -6.64
CA PHE A 79 0.20 6.91 -5.90
C PHE A 79 0.16 8.42 -5.60
N LEU A 80 1.26 8.98 -5.07
CA LEU A 80 1.34 10.41 -4.69
C LEU A 80 1.24 11.34 -5.92
N CYS A 81 1.83 10.95 -7.05
CA CYS A 81 1.69 11.67 -8.32
C CYS A 81 0.24 11.66 -8.82
N CYS A 82 -0.44 10.52 -8.73
CA CYS A 82 -1.84 10.40 -9.16
C CYS A 82 -2.81 11.16 -8.22
N ASP A 83 -2.60 11.20 -6.89
CA ASP A 83 -3.38 12.07 -5.98
C ASP A 83 -3.22 13.56 -6.30
N ALA A 84 -1.99 14.01 -6.56
CA ALA A 84 -1.72 15.41 -6.88
C ALA A 84 -2.46 15.86 -8.16
N GLU A 85 -2.41 15.03 -9.20
CA GLU A 85 -3.07 15.30 -10.49
C GLU A 85 -4.59 15.17 -10.40
N PHE A 86 -5.11 14.15 -9.70
CA PHE A 86 -6.53 13.98 -9.41
C PHE A 86 -7.14 15.19 -8.69
N LYS A 87 -6.43 15.76 -7.71
CA LYS A 87 -6.90 16.96 -7.01
C LYS A 87 -6.75 18.23 -7.84
N ALA A 88 -5.76 18.30 -8.73
CA ALA A 88 -5.71 19.37 -9.72
C ALA A 88 -7.00 19.35 -10.55
N ILE A 89 -7.39 18.18 -11.05
CA ILE A 89 -8.61 17.96 -11.83
C ILE A 89 -9.87 18.29 -11.02
N LEU A 90 -10.11 17.70 -9.84
CA LEU A 90 -11.38 17.91 -9.14
C LEU A 90 -11.51 19.26 -8.42
N ILE A 91 -10.43 19.79 -7.84
CA ILE A 91 -10.48 20.94 -6.92
C ILE A 91 -9.86 22.19 -7.55
N MET A 92 -8.75 22.09 -8.29
CA MET A 92 -7.95 23.25 -8.71
C MET A 92 -8.37 23.81 -10.07
N GLY A 93 -9.45 24.60 -10.08
CA GLY A 93 -9.90 25.34 -11.26
C GLY A 93 -11.35 25.11 -11.65
N ARG A 94 -12.06 24.21 -10.96
CA ARG A 94 -13.50 23.98 -11.13
C ARG A 94 -14.33 24.70 -10.06
N ASP A 95 -15.57 25.00 -10.41
CA ASP A 95 -16.57 25.55 -9.49
C ASP A 95 -16.85 24.56 -8.34
N PRO A 96 -16.64 24.95 -7.07
CA PRO A 96 -16.95 24.12 -5.90
C PRO A 96 -18.33 23.49 -5.94
N SER A 97 -19.35 24.17 -6.48
CA SER A 97 -20.73 23.69 -6.49
C SER A 97 -20.92 22.37 -7.25
N GLN A 98 -20.01 22.02 -8.17
CA GLN A 98 -20.09 20.76 -8.93
C GLN A 98 -19.85 19.53 -8.05
N ILE A 99 -18.99 19.64 -7.03
CA ILE A 99 -18.63 18.55 -6.10
C ILE A 99 -19.83 18.06 -5.27
N SER A 100 -20.85 18.91 -5.09
CA SER A 100 -22.10 18.57 -4.37
C SER A 100 -23.27 18.21 -5.31
N LYS A 101 -23.02 17.89 -6.58
CA LYS A 101 -24.06 17.48 -7.55
C LYS A 101 -23.95 15.98 -7.88
N PRO A 102 -25.06 15.32 -8.28
CA PRO A 102 -25.01 13.96 -8.78
C PRO A 102 -24.05 13.79 -9.97
N PRO A 103 -23.23 12.72 -10.03
CA PRO A 103 -23.10 11.62 -9.05
C PRO A 103 -21.99 11.82 -7.99
N LEU A 104 -21.32 12.98 -7.97
CA LEU A 104 -20.21 13.27 -7.04
C LEU A 104 -20.66 13.35 -5.58
N ASP A 105 -21.88 13.84 -5.36
CA ASP A 105 -22.58 13.88 -4.07
C ASP A 105 -22.58 12.54 -3.31
N ARG A 106 -22.61 11.41 -4.01
CA ARG A 106 -22.45 10.06 -3.47
C ARG A 106 -21.00 9.57 -3.55
N LEU A 107 -20.36 9.73 -4.70
CA LEU A 107 -19.05 9.12 -4.97
C LEU A 107 -17.94 9.67 -4.07
N ILE A 108 -17.98 10.95 -3.72
CA ILE A 108 -16.96 11.58 -2.87
C ILE A 108 -17.10 11.10 -1.42
N PRO A 109 -18.27 11.11 -0.75
CA PRO A 109 -18.43 10.48 0.57
C PRO A 109 -17.98 9.02 0.63
N GLU A 110 -18.25 8.21 -0.41
CA GLU A 110 -17.71 6.84 -0.47
C GLU A 110 -16.18 6.80 -0.58
N MET A 111 -15.56 7.71 -1.33
CA MET A 111 -14.10 7.85 -1.39
C MET A 111 -13.51 8.25 -0.03
N LEU A 112 -14.09 9.24 0.65
CA LEU A 112 -13.65 9.68 1.99
C LEU A 112 -13.85 8.63 3.09
N ASP A 113 -14.72 7.64 2.86
CA ASP A 113 -14.89 6.43 3.68
C ASP A 113 -13.84 5.33 3.35
N ARG A 114 -13.36 5.26 2.10
CA ARG A 114 -12.21 4.43 1.70
C ARG A 114 -10.89 5.01 2.24
N ASP A 115 -10.74 6.34 2.26
CA ASP A 115 -9.59 7.04 2.86
C ASP A 115 -9.38 6.66 4.33
N VAL A 116 -10.45 6.63 5.14
CA VAL A 116 -10.35 6.22 6.56
C VAL A 116 -9.80 4.80 6.71
N LYS A 117 -10.21 3.88 5.83
CA LYS A 117 -9.73 2.49 5.83
C LYS A 117 -8.27 2.39 5.37
N ALA A 118 -7.87 3.23 4.41
CA ALA A 118 -6.48 3.34 3.99
C ALA A 118 -5.57 3.90 5.10
N LEU A 119 -6.05 4.85 5.91
CA LEU A 119 -5.32 5.35 7.09
C LEU A 119 -5.13 4.27 8.17
N ASP A 120 -6.18 3.48 8.43
CA ASP A 120 -6.12 2.29 9.29
C ASP A 120 -5.07 1.27 8.80
N ILE A 121 -5.05 0.99 7.49
CA ILE A 121 -4.08 0.08 6.87
C ILE A 121 -2.67 0.67 6.97
N CYS A 122 -2.45 1.95 6.69
CA CYS A 122 -1.15 2.61 6.84
C CYS A 122 -0.59 2.47 8.27
N ASN A 123 -1.44 2.59 9.30
CA ASN A 123 -1.06 2.34 10.69
C ASN A 123 -0.66 0.87 10.94
N ALA A 124 -1.47 -0.09 10.46
CA ALA A 124 -1.17 -1.53 10.60
C ALA A 124 0.13 -1.94 9.88
N ILE A 125 0.37 -1.42 8.68
CA ILE A 125 1.59 -1.65 7.90
C ILE A 125 2.81 -0.97 8.53
N THR A 126 2.64 0.19 9.17
CA THR A 126 3.70 0.86 9.94
C THR A 126 4.18 0.00 11.13
N ASN A 127 3.26 -0.71 11.80
CA ASN A 127 3.63 -1.73 12.80
C ASN A 127 4.31 -2.94 12.16
N GLY A 128 3.79 -3.39 11.00
CA GLY A 128 4.37 -4.47 10.21
C GLY A 128 5.85 -4.27 9.90
N ILE A 129 6.24 -3.06 9.49
CA ILE A 129 7.66 -2.72 9.23
C ILE A 129 8.56 -2.92 10.45
N GLU A 130 8.08 -2.71 11.69
CA GLU A 130 8.90 -2.99 12.87
C GLU A 130 9.04 -4.50 13.16
N ALA A 131 8.05 -5.32 12.77
CA ALA A 131 8.22 -6.78 12.73
C ALA A 131 9.23 -7.18 11.65
N VAL A 132 9.20 -6.57 10.45
CA VAL A 132 10.22 -6.79 9.40
C VAL A 132 11.63 -6.44 9.88
N ARG A 133 11.80 -5.31 10.60
CA ARG A 133 13.08 -4.96 11.26
C ARG A 133 13.46 -5.94 12.37
N HIS A 134 12.50 -6.56 13.05
CA HIS A 134 12.82 -7.61 14.02
C HIS A 134 13.40 -8.85 13.32
N TYR A 135 12.83 -9.26 12.18
CA TYR A 135 13.34 -10.36 11.37
C TYR A 135 14.77 -10.07 10.86
N GLN A 136 15.00 -8.87 10.30
CA GLN A 136 16.33 -8.39 9.89
C GLN A 136 17.36 -8.53 11.03
N LYS A 137 17.05 -8.00 12.23
CA LYS A 137 17.94 -8.05 13.41
C LYS A 137 18.24 -9.47 13.89
N LEU A 138 17.35 -10.45 13.65
CA LEU A 138 17.61 -11.85 13.95
C LEU A 138 18.55 -12.49 12.91
N ALA A 139 18.39 -12.16 11.63
CA ALA A 139 19.30 -12.57 10.56
C ALA A 139 20.71 -11.98 10.75
N GLU A 140 20.84 -10.71 11.10
CA GLU A 140 22.12 -10.05 11.40
C GLU A 140 22.90 -10.78 12.51
N ILE A 141 22.22 -11.24 13.56
CA ILE A 141 22.85 -12.01 14.65
C ILE A 141 23.38 -13.37 14.15
N ALA A 142 22.75 -13.98 13.15
CA ALA A 142 23.22 -15.22 12.53
C ALA A 142 24.43 -14.95 11.60
N VAL A 143 24.36 -13.89 10.78
CA VAL A 143 25.48 -13.43 9.93
C VAL A 143 26.72 -13.14 10.79
N SER A 144 26.61 -12.23 11.76
CA SER A 144 27.73 -11.85 12.65
C SER A 144 28.28 -12.99 13.52
N ALA A 145 27.56 -14.10 13.65
CA ALA A 145 28.05 -15.29 14.33
C ALA A 145 28.85 -16.21 13.39
N LEU A 146 28.36 -16.45 12.18
CA LEU A 146 28.97 -17.38 11.22
C LEU A 146 30.05 -16.74 10.33
N GLU A 147 30.15 -15.40 10.26
CA GLU A 147 31.30 -14.72 9.64
C GLU A 147 32.64 -15.03 10.35
N GLN A 148 32.62 -15.42 11.62
CA GLN A 148 33.85 -15.68 12.38
C GLN A 148 34.41 -17.08 12.09
N ARG A 149 35.46 -17.13 11.26
CA ARG A 149 36.25 -18.34 10.97
C ARG A 149 37.47 -18.49 11.90
N PRO A 150 37.88 -19.73 12.26
CA PRO A 150 37.18 -20.99 12.00
C PRO A 150 35.91 -21.11 12.85
N PHE A 151 34.91 -21.84 12.33
CA PHE A 151 33.60 -21.99 12.99
C PHE A 151 33.72 -22.66 14.36
N GLY A 152 33.53 -21.88 15.43
CA GLY A 152 33.42 -22.41 16.79
C GLY A 152 32.01 -22.90 17.11
N ASP A 153 31.90 -24.04 17.81
CA ASP A 153 30.64 -24.61 18.31
C ASP A 153 29.72 -23.58 19.00
N GLY A 154 30.29 -22.67 19.79
CA GLY A 154 29.55 -21.57 20.43
C GLY A 154 28.93 -20.57 19.44
N GLN A 155 29.58 -20.29 18.32
CA GLN A 155 29.05 -19.41 17.28
C GLN A 155 27.97 -20.11 16.46
N VAL A 156 28.16 -21.38 16.11
CA VAL A 156 27.12 -22.19 15.44
C VAL A 156 25.87 -22.28 16.31
N LYS A 157 26.02 -22.52 17.62
CA LYS A 157 24.89 -22.51 18.58
C LYS A 157 24.21 -21.14 18.72
N ARG A 158 24.96 -20.03 18.61
CA ARG A 158 24.41 -18.67 18.59
C ARG A 158 23.59 -18.42 17.31
N ALA A 159 24.14 -18.76 16.15
CA ALA A 159 23.49 -18.62 14.85
C ALA A 159 22.22 -19.46 14.79
N ARG A 160 22.31 -20.76 15.14
CA ARG A 160 21.18 -21.69 15.26
C ARG A 160 20.02 -21.08 16.04
N LYS A 161 20.29 -20.54 17.24
CA LYS A 161 19.26 -19.90 18.08
C LYS A 161 18.61 -18.69 17.40
N ALA A 162 19.38 -17.86 16.72
CA ALA A 162 18.88 -16.68 16.01
C ALA A 162 18.01 -17.10 14.81
N LEU A 163 18.46 -18.08 14.03
CA LEU A 163 17.74 -18.66 12.87
C LEU A 163 16.44 -19.35 13.30
N THR A 164 16.44 -20.17 14.36
CA THR A 164 15.21 -20.74 14.93
C THR A 164 14.24 -19.64 15.36
N SER A 165 14.74 -18.55 15.94
CA SER A 165 13.90 -17.43 16.37
C SER A 165 13.30 -16.68 15.17
N LEU A 166 14.08 -16.49 14.09
CA LEU A 166 13.64 -15.87 12.84
C LEU A 166 12.50 -16.65 12.18
N ILE A 167 12.73 -17.95 11.93
CA ILE A 167 11.74 -18.84 11.29
C ILE A 167 10.47 -18.93 12.14
N THR A 168 10.60 -19.04 13.47
CA THR A 168 9.44 -19.04 14.39
C THR A 168 8.65 -17.74 14.29
N ALA A 169 9.33 -16.59 14.31
CA ALA A 169 8.68 -15.28 14.29
C ALA A 169 7.98 -14.99 12.94
N MET A 170 8.49 -15.53 11.83
CA MET A 170 7.90 -15.42 10.49
C MET A 170 6.76 -16.42 10.22
N ALA A 171 6.52 -17.37 11.12
CA ALA A 171 5.46 -18.40 10.99
C ALA A 171 4.25 -18.20 11.95
N CYS A 172 4.31 -17.23 12.87
CA CYS A 172 3.36 -17.12 13.99
C CYS A 172 2.08 -16.30 13.72
N GLU A 173 1.91 -15.69 12.54
CA GLU A 173 0.94 -14.60 12.35
C GLU A 173 -0.55 -15.02 12.48
N ASP A 174 -0.91 -16.26 12.15
CA ASP A 174 -2.32 -16.70 12.03
C ASP A 174 -2.94 -17.33 13.29
N LYS A 175 -2.18 -17.53 14.39
CA LYS A 175 -2.66 -18.34 15.54
C LYS A 175 -2.67 -17.65 16.91
N ASP A 176 -1.80 -16.67 17.17
CA ASP A 176 -1.59 -16.14 18.52
C ASP A 176 -2.51 -14.96 18.94
N GLY A 177 -3.77 -14.99 18.50
CA GLY A 177 -4.84 -14.18 19.11
C GLY A 177 -5.15 -14.57 20.58
N ALA A 178 -4.63 -15.71 21.04
CA ALA A 178 -5.22 -16.51 22.10
C ALA A 178 -4.40 -16.75 23.39
N ASN A 179 -3.18 -16.19 23.61
CA ASN A 179 -2.47 -16.47 24.88
C ASN A 179 -1.52 -15.41 25.51
N TYR A 180 -1.58 -14.11 25.15
CA TYR A 180 -0.67 -13.10 25.74
C TYR A 180 -1.30 -11.98 26.59
N THR A 181 -2.58 -12.07 26.94
CA THR A 181 -3.20 -11.18 27.94
C THR A 181 -3.17 -11.75 29.36
N ARG A 182 -1.96 -11.81 29.95
CA ARG A 182 -1.76 -11.86 31.41
C ARG A 182 -0.85 -10.73 31.87
N THR A 183 -1.44 -9.55 32.01
CA THR A 183 -0.80 -8.34 32.55
C THR A 183 -0.30 -8.61 33.98
N TRP A 184 1.02 -8.68 34.17
CA TRP A 184 1.60 -8.77 35.52
C TRP A 184 1.61 -7.38 36.17
N SER A 185 0.58 -7.08 36.95
CA SER A 185 0.51 -5.87 37.78
C SER A 185 1.37 -6.01 39.05
N PHE A 186 1.87 -4.88 39.56
CA PHE A 186 2.68 -4.84 40.78
C PHE A 186 1.90 -5.32 42.01
N GLY A 187 2.46 -6.30 42.73
CA GLY A 187 1.97 -6.79 44.02
C GLY A 187 3.13 -7.27 44.91
N ARG A 188 3.06 -7.06 46.23
CA ARG A 188 4.19 -7.30 47.16
C ARG A 188 4.14 -8.67 47.83
N ARG A 189 5.33 -9.27 48.01
CA ARG A 189 5.76 -10.22 49.08
C ARG A 189 4.78 -11.36 49.48
N GLY A 190 5.13 -12.60 49.15
CA GLY A 190 4.56 -13.83 49.72
C GLY A 190 5.57 -14.98 49.64
N ALA A 191 5.56 -15.90 50.61
CA ALA A 191 6.63 -16.89 50.80
C ALA A 191 6.58 -18.12 49.86
N ALA A 192 7.77 -18.65 49.58
CA ALA A 192 8.12 -20.06 49.35
C ALA A 192 7.16 -20.98 48.55
N ALA A 193 7.59 -21.31 47.32
CA ALA A 193 7.44 -22.64 46.75
C ALA A 193 8.65 -22.93 45.83
N ALA A 194 9.26 -24.11 45.94
CA ALA A 194 10.32 -24.53 45.03
C ALA A 194 9.70 -25.17 43.77
N GLY A 195 9.96 -24.60 42.60
CA GLY A 195 9.45 -25.10 41.31
C GLY A 195 10.49 -24.86 40.22
N ASN A 196 11.10 -25.94 39.72
CA ASN A 196 12.20 -25.85 38.77
C ASN A 196 11.69 -25.57 37.36
N ASN A 197 11.79 -24.33 36.88
CA ASN A 197 11.57 -24.04 35.46
C ASN A 197 12.42 -22.84 35.01
N LYS A 198 13.34 -23.07 34.06
CA LYS A 198 14.19 -22.02 33.47
C LYS A 198 13.40 -21.26 32.40
N SER A 199 12.61 -20.27 32.80
CA SER A 199 11.95 -19.35 31.87
C SER A 199 12.97 -18.44 31.17
N THR A 200 13.50 -18.90 30.04
CA THR A 200 14.27 -18.08 29.10
C THR A 200 13.47 -16.81 28.79
N GLY A 201 14.10 -15.63 28.95
CA GLY A 201 13.42 -14.34 28.90
C GLY A 201 12.58 -14.16 27.63
N GLN A 202 11.26 -14.23 27.79
CA GLN A 202 10.29 -14.07 26.71
C GLN A 202 10.32 -12.60 26.28
N LEU A 203 10.74 -12.35 25.04
CA LEU A 203 10.89 -11.00 24.50
C LEU A 203 9.54 -10.28 24.49
N ARG A 204 9.57 -8.94 24.53
CA ARG A 204 8.37 -8.10 24.54
C ARG A 204 7.46 -8.51 23.38
N SER A 205 6.21 -8.88 23.70
CA SER A 205 5.18 -9.11 22.70
C SER A 205 5.08 -7.86 21.81
N LEU A 206 5.29 -8.05 20.50
CA LEU A 206 4.88 -7.09 19.47
C LEU A 206 3.35 -7.14 19.38
N SER A 207 2.68 -6.64 20.40
CA SER A 207 1.23 -6.51 20.41
C SER A 207 0.85 -5.49 19.34
N TRP A 208 0.32 -5.97 18.22
CA TRP A 208 -0.31 -5.15 17.18
C TRP A 208 -1.15 -4.05 17.83
N SER A 209 -0.91 -2.78 17.51
CA SER A 209 -1.53 -1.63 18.19
C SER A 209 -3.00 -1.41 17.80
N VAL A 210 -3.67 -2.47 17.36
CA VAL A 210 -5.00 -2.48 16.73
C VAL A 210 -5.91 -3.42 17.54
N SER A 211 -7.22 -3.26 17.44
CA SER A 211 -8.14 -4.11 18.21
C SER A 211 -8.05 -5.57 17.77
N LYS A 212 -8.27 -6.52 18.68
CA LYS A 212 -8.26 -7.97 18.39
C LYS A 212 -9.26 -8.42 17.32
N ASN A 213 -10.17 -7.56 16.89
CA ASN A 213 -11.23 -7.83 15.93
C ASN A 213 -10.98 -7.16 14.56
N TRP A 214 -9.89 -6.39 14.42
CA TRP A 214 -9.51 -5.73 13.16
C TRP A 214 -8.83 -6.72 12.21
N SER A 215 -9.05 -6.55 10.91
CA SER A 215 -8.47 -7.38 9.86
C SER A 215 -8.16 -6.55 8.63
N ALA A 216 -6.94 -6.71 8.12
CA ALA A 216 -6.54 -6.09 6.87
C ALA A 216 -7.39 -6.60 5.69
N ALA A 217 -7.68 -7.91 5.64
CA ALA A 217 -8.54 -8.50 4.61
C ALA A 217 -9.97 -7.92 4.64
N LYS A 218 -10.56 -7.72 5.82
CA LYS A 218 -11.90 -7.09 5.97
C LYS A 218 -11.89 -5.62 5.59
N GLN A 219 -10.84 -4.86 5.92
CA GLN A 219 -10.71 -3.46 5.50
C GLN A 219 -10.61 -3.33 3.97
N ILE A 220 -9.78 -4.16 3.33
CA ILE A 220 -9.67 -4.23 1.86
C ILE A 220 -11.00 -4.62 1.20
N HIS A 221 -11.72 -5.61 1.75
CA HIS A 221 -13.03 -5.99 1.25
C HIS A 221 -14.05 -4.83 1.37
N ALA A 222 -14.02 -4.10 2.50
CA ALA A 222 -14.87 -2.94 2.70
C ALA A 222 -14.48 -1.74 1.81
N MET A 223 -13.20 -1.56 1.46
CA MET A 223 -12.78 -0.57 0.46
C MET A 223 -13.25 -0.93 -0.95
N SER A 224 -13.25 -2.24 -1.28
CA SER A 224 -13.76 -2.78 -2.54
C SER A 224 -15.29 -2.75 -2.64
N ALA A 225 -16.02 -2.54 -1.53
CA ALA A 225 -17.46 -2.44 -1.54
C ALA A 225 -17.92 -1.18 -2.29
N ASN A 226 -19.00 -1.31 -3.06
CA ASN A 226 -19.62 -0.26 -3.88
C ASN A 226 -18.69 0.40 -4.93
N LEU A 227 -17.47 -0.10 -5.13
CA LEU A 227 -16.53 0.42 -6.11
C LEU A 227 -16.92 -0.02 -7.54
N VAL A 228 -17.86 0.71 -8.14
CA VAL A 228 -18.45 0.40 -9.45
C VAL A 228 -17.97 1.41 -10.49
N ALA A 229 -17.51 0.92 -11.65
CA ALA A 229 -17.13 1.75 -12.78
C ALA A 229 -18.33 2.59 -13.29
N PRO A 230 -18.17 3.91 -13.49
CA PRO A 230 -19.20 4.79 -14.07
C PRO A 230 -19.71 4.31 -15.44
N ARG A 231 -20.96 4.65 -15.79
CA ARG A 231 -21.63 4.16 -17.01
C ARG A 231 -22.41 5.26 -17.71
N GLY A 232 -22.59 5.10 -19.03
CA GLY A 232 -23.31 6.09 -19.85
C GLY A 232 -22.65 7.46 -19.76
N THR A 233 -23.44 8.51 -19.53
CA THR A 233 -22.97 9.90 -19.41
C THR A 233 -22.05 10.16 -18.21
N GLU A 234 -22.02 9.28 -17.20
CA GLU A 234 -21.06 9.40 -16.10
C GLU A 234 -19.63 9.00 -16.50
N ALA A 235 -19.48 8.17 -17.55
CA ALA A 235 -18.18 7.62 -17.94
C ALA A 235 -17.26 8.63 -18.65
N SER A 236 -17.80 9.72 -19.18
CA SER A 236 -17.05 10.84 -19.77
C SER A 236 -16.98 12.08 -18.86
N GLY A 237 -17.28 11.92 -17.57
CA GLY A 237 -17.36 13.02 -16.60
C GLY A 237 -16.53 12.79 -15.33
N LEU A 238 -16.67 13.71 -14.37
CA LEU A 238 -15.87 13.77 -13.14
C LEU A 238 -16.03 12.55 -12.20
N ALA A 239 -17.01 11.68 -12.45
CA ALA A 239 -17.12 10.38 -11.80
C ALA A 239 -15.94 9.44 -12.12
N LEU A 240 -15.35 9.56 -13.32
CA LEU A 240 -14.28 8.68 -13.77
C LEU A 240 -12.98 8.89 -12.97
N PRO A 241 -12.46 10.11 -12.73
CA PRO A 241 -11.33 10.33 -11.82
C PRO A 241 -11.56 9.80 -10.40
N VAL A 242 -12.76 9.97 -9.83
CA VAL A 242 -13.07 9.45 -8.47
C VAL A 242 -13.00 7.92 -8.45
N TYR A 243 -13.50 7.26 -9.50
CA TYR A 243 -13.39 5.81 -9.66
C TYR A 243 -11.91 5.38 -9.82
N ILE A 244 -11.15 6.04 -10.71
CA ILE A 244 -9.73 5.77 -10.95
C ILE A 244 -8.94 5.85 -9.63
N MET A 245 -9.06 6.95 -8.87
CA MET A 245 -8.32 7.09 -7.62
C MET A 245 -8.81 6.16 -6.51
N SER A 246 -10.11 5.88 -6.42
CA SER A 246 -10.62 4.86 -5.48
C SER A 246 -10.07 3.46 -5.81
N THR A 247 -9.91 3.14 -7.09
CA THR A 247 -9.27 1.89 -7.56
C THR A 247 -7.76 1.86 -7.31
N ILE A 248 -7.05 2.97 -7.56
CA ILE A 248 -5.61 3.08 -7.28
C ILE A 248 -5.34 2.98 -5.78
N LEU A 249 -6.12 3.65 -4.93
CA LEU A 249 -6.03 3.56 -3.47
C LEU A 249 -6.29 2.12 -2.98
N LEU A 250 -7.32 1.46 -3.51
CA LEU A 250 -7.60 0.05 -3.22
C LEU A 250 -6.43 -0.85 -3.61
N PHE A 251 -5.88 -0.69 -4.81
CA PHE A 251 -4.74 -1.47 -5.30
C PHE A 251 -3.50 -1.29 -4.43
N VAL A 252 -3.11 -0.04 -4.14
CA VAL A 252 -1.93 0.28 -3.33
C VAL A 252 -2.05 -0.30 -1.92
N MET A 253 -3.20 -0.11 -1.26
CA MET A 253 -3.43 -0.66 0.08
C MET A 253 -3.47 -2.19 0.06
N TRP A 254 -4.08 -2.80 -0.96
CA TRP A 254 -4.09 -4.26 -1.15
C TRP A 254 -2.67 -4.82 -1.33
N THR A 255 -1.84 -4.18 -2.16
CA THR A 255 -0.45 -4.59 -2.38
C THR A 255 0.39 -4.41 -1.11
N MET A 256 0.22 -3.33 -0.35
CA MET A 256 0.88 -3.16 0.95
C MET A 256 0.53 -4.30 1.90
N VAL A 257 -0.75 -4.66 2.02
CA VAL A 257 -1.25 -5.77 2.86
C VAL A 257 -0.71 -7.14 2.42
N ALA A 258 -0.66 -7.42 1.11
CA ALA A 258 -0.06 -8.65 0.61
C ALA A 258 1.46 -8.71 0.88
N THR A 259 2.14 -7.56 0.79
CA THR A 259 3.61 -7.48 0.86
C THR A 259 4.14 -7.53 2.29
N ILE A 260 3.60 -6.70 3.19
CA ILE A 260 4.14 -6.46 4.53
C ILE A 260 3.26 -7.17 5.59
N PRO A 261 3.85 -7.80 6.62
CA PRO A 261 3.11 -8.42 7.72
C PRO A 261 2.10 -7.48 8.38
N CYS A 262 0.84 -7.92 8.50
CA CYS A 262 -0.17 -7.26 9.32
C CYS A 262 -1.32 -8.22 9.72
N GLN A 263 -2.14 -7.77 10.67
CA GLN A 263 -3.12 -8.59 11.39
C GLN A 263 -4.30 -9.09 10.51
N GLU A 264 -4.62 -10.38 10.66
CA GLU A 264 -5.76 -11.08 10.03
C GLU A 264 -5.88 -10.79 8.52
N ARG A 265 -4.88 -11.27 7.76
CA ARG A 265 -4.80 -11.19 6.28
C ARG A 265 -5.39 -12.39 5.54
N SER A 266 -5.69 -13.48 6.24
CA SER A 266 -6.28 -14.69 5.66
C SER A 266 -7.57 -14.35 4.90
N GLY A 267 -7.70 -14.84 3.66
CA GLY A 267 -8.83 -14.50 2.80
C GLY A 267 -8.77 -13.10 2.16
N LEU A 268 -7.57 -12.49 2.07
CA LEU A 268 -7.35 -11.30 1.23
C LEU A 268 -7.87 -11.55 -0.20
N ALA A 269 -8.80 -10.71 -0.66
CA ALA A 269 -9.49 -10.93 -1.93
C ALA A 269 -8.53 -10.93 -3.12
N THR A 270 -8.59 -11.97 -3.97
CA THR A 270 -7.70 -12.13 -5.14
C THR A 270 -8.39 -11.86 -6.48
N HIS A 271 -9.53 -11.15 -6.45
CA HIS A 271 -10.29 -10.70 -7.61
C HIS A 271 -10.37 -9.18 -7.62
N PHE A 272 -9.90 -8.55 -8.70
CA PHE A 272 -9.88 -7.10 -8.86
C PHE A 272 -11.13 -6.63 -9.63
N PRO A 273 -12.02 -5.79 -9.05
CA PRO A 273 -13.32 -5.46 -9.64
C PRO A 273 -13.24 -4.34 -10.70
N VAL A 274 -12.30 -4.45 -11.65
CA VAL A 274 -12.01 -3.42 -12.65
C VAL A 274 -12.27 -3.93 -14.06
N PRO A 275 -13.11 -3.27 -14.88
CA PRO A 275 -13.40 -3.71 -16.24
C PRO A 275 -12.16 -3.71 -17.15
N LYS A 276 -11.83 -4.86 -17.76
CA LYS A 276 -10.70 -5.02 -18.70
C LYS A 276 -10.80 -4.20 -20.00
N GLN A 277 -11.87 -3.42 -20.19
CA GLN A 277 -12.03 -2.49 -21.32
C GLN A 277 -11.44 -1.10 -21.08
N LEU A 278 -11.04 -0.77 -19.84
CA LEU A 278 -10.50 0.55 -19.49
C LEU A 278 -9.00 0.61 -19.83
N VAL A 279 -8.60 1.63 -20.60
CA VAL A 279 -7.22 1.75 -21.13
C VAL A 279 -6.20 1.89 -20.00
N TRP A 280 -6.45 2.79 -19.05
CA TRP A 280 -5.59 3.02 -17.87
C TRP A 280 -5.44 1.81 -16.95
N ALA A 281 -6.37 0.85 -17.00
CA ALA A 281 -6.44 -0.24 -16.04
C ALA A 281 -5.54 -1.43 -16.38
N GLN A 282 -5.06 -1.57 -17.63
CA GLN A 282 -4.37 -2.78 -18.10
C GLN A 282 -3.13 -3.12 -17.25
N SER A 283 -2.27 -2.13 -17.04
CA SER A 283 -1.04 -2.27 -16.25
C SER A 283 -1.33 -2.66 -14.80
N ILE A 284 -2.34 -2.04 -14.18
CA ILE A 284 -2.77 -2.31 -12.80
C ILE A 284 -3.38 -3.72 -12.69
N ILE A 285 -4.19 -4.13 -13.66
CA ILE A 285 -4.79 -5.48 -13.72
C ILE A 285 -3.68 -6.54 -13.84
N GLY A 286 -2.71 -6.35 -14.74
CA GLY A 286 -1.59 -7.29 -14.90
C GLY A 286 -0.71 -7.40 -13.66
N LEU A 287 -0.41 -6.28 -13.00
CA LEU A 287 0.29 -6.25 -11.71
C LEU A 287 -0.50 -6.97 -10.63
N HIS A 288 -1.80 -6.68 -10.48
CA HIS A 288 -2.66 -7.35 -9.50
C HIS A 288 -2.73 -8.86 -9.77
N GLU A 289 -2.96 -9.29 -11.01
CA GLU A 289 -3.03 -10.71 -11.38
C GLU A 289 -1.74 -11.45 -11.00
N LYS A 290 -0.57 -10.89 -11.32
CA LYS A 290 0.74 -11.45 -10.93
C LYS A 290 0.93 -11.52 -9.41
N ILE A 291 0.64 -10.44 -8.67
CA ILE A 291 0.81 -10.40 -7.21
C ILE A 291 -0.18 -11.36 -6.52
N ALA A 292 -1.40 -11.49 -7.06
CA ALA A 292 -2.43 -12.37 -6.52
C ALA A 292 -2.12 -13.86 -6.77
N GLU A 293 -1.37 -14.20 -7.81
CA GLU A 293 -0.82 -15.54 -7.98
C GLU A 293 0.25 -15.86 -6.93
N GLU A 294 1.19 -14.95 -6.65
CA GLU A 294 2.18 -15.15 -5.58
C GLU A 294 1.53 -15.25 -4.20
N TRP A 295 0.50 -14.42 -3.93
CA TRP A 295 -0.32 -14.56 -2.72
C TRP A 295 -0.93 -15.96 -2.59
N LYS A 296 -1.58 -16.48 -3.65
CA LYS A 296 -2.16 -17.84 -3.67
C LYS A 296 -1.12 -18.96 -3.48
N LYS A 297 0.14 -18.75 -3.90
CA LYS A 297 1.26 -19.69 -3.69
C LYS A 297 1.77 -19.67 -2.24
N LYS A 298 1.64 -18.53 -1.54
CA LYS A 298 2.17 -18.29 -0.19
C LYS A 298 1.14 -18.46 0.94
N GLU A 299 -0.14 -18.16 0.72
CA GLU A 299 -1.24 -18.40 1.66
C GLU A 299 -1.29 -19.89 2.07
N LYS A 300 -1.10 -20.80 1.10
CA LYS A 300 -1.00 -22.25 1.33
C LYS A 300 0.23 -22.70 2.15
N LYS A 301 1.19 -21.80 2.40
CA LYS A 301 2.45 -22.07 3.11
C LYS A 301 2.55 -21.35 4.46
N GLY A 302 1.62 -20.45 4.81
CA GLY A 302 1.64 -19.71 6.08
C GLY A 302 2.82 -18.74 6.23
N SER A 303 3.11 -17.96 5.19
CA SER A 303 4.28 -17.06 5.13
C SER A 303 3.93 -15.61 5.51
N ALA A 304 4.77 -14.95 6.31
CA ALA A 304 4.58 -13.58 6.81
C ALA A 304 4.52 -12.46 5.74
N GLY A 305 4.62 -12.74 4.44
CA GLY A 305 4.34 -11.75 3.39
C GLY A 305 5.02 -12.04 2.06
N LEU A 306 4.85 -11.11 1.12
CA LEU A 306 5.45 -11.17 -0.22
C LEU A 306 6.68 -10.27 -0.41
N LEU A 307 7.09 -9.46 0.58
CA LEU A 307 8.28 -8.59 0.46
C LEU A 307 9.51 -9.41 0.07
N GLU A 308 10.13 -9.12 -1.08
CA GLU A 308 11.22 -9.91 -1.67
C GLU A 308 12.37 -10.16 -0.66
N GLU A 309 12.76 -9.13 0.08
CA GLU A 309 13.79 -9.23 1.11
C GLU A 309 13.42 -10.23 2.22
N MET A 310 12.15 -10.27 2.65
CA MET A 310 11.67 -11.29 3.60
C MET A 310 11.65 -12.69 2.99
N GLN A 311 11.29 -12.82 1.70
CA GLN A 311 11.33 -14.13 1.03
C GLN A 311 12.75 -14.70 0.97
N LYS A 312 13.77 -13.83 0.86
CA LYS A 312 15.18 -14.21 0.96
C LYS A 312 15.59 -14.55 2.40
N LEU A 313 15.18 -13.76 3.41
CA LEU A 313 15.40 -14.11 4.82
C LEU A 313 14.84 -15.50 5.18
N ASP A 314 13.63 -15.82 4.72
CA ASP A 314 12.94 -17.09 4.92
C ASP A 314 13.75 -18.27 4.32
N LYS A 315 14.05 -18.18 3.01
CA LYS A 315 14.82 -19.20 2.27
C LYS A 315 16.23 -19.41 2.86
N LEU A 316 17.00 -18.33 3.01
CA LEU A 316 18.38 -18.40 3.49
C LEU A 316 18.44 -18.80 4.98
N GLY A 317 17.46 -18.37 5.77
CA GLY A 317 17.28 -18.79 7.15
C GLY A 317 17.07 -20.30 7.27
N GLN A 318 16.26 -20.88 6.38
CA GLN A 318 16.02 -22.32 6.33
C GLN A 318 17.26 -23.11 5.88
N SER A 319 17.98 -22.68 4.84
CA SER A 319 19.24 -23.33 4.43
C SER A 319 20.32 -23.26 5.52
N LEU A 320 20.42 -22.13 6.23
CA LEU A 320 21.40 -21.97 7.31
C LEU A 320 21.02 -22.72 8.60
N ILE A 321 19.73 -22.88 8.94
CA ILE A 321 19.38 -23.71 10.12
C ILE A 321 19.76 -25.17 9.88
N GLU A 322 19.50 -25.71 8.68
CA GLU A 322 19.87 -27.07 8.26
C GLU A 322 21.39 -27.31 8.31
N PHE A 323 22.19 -26.31 7.93
CA PHE A 323 23.64 -26.35 8.19
C PHE A 323 23.95 -26.40 9.69
N THR A 324 23.38 -25.50 10.51
CA THR A 324 23.70 -25.47 11.96
C THR A 324 23.19 -26.69 12.74
N ASP A 325 22.21 -27.43 12.20
CA ASP A 325 21.73 -28.72 12.73
C ASP A 325 22.60 -29.91 12.31
N SER A 326 23.24 -29.84 11.13
CA SER A 326 24.10 -30.89 10.59
C SER A 326 25.60 -30.66 10.84
N PHE A 327 25.96 -29.56 11.49
CA PHE A 327 27.35 -29.15 11.76
C PHE A 327 28.09 -30.14 12.67
N GLN A 328 29.31 -30.49 12.25
CA GLN A 328 30.31 -31.19 13.07
C GLN A 328 31.60 -30.36 13.06
N PHE A 329 32.44 -30.52 14.09
CA PHE A 329 33.70 -29.79 14.23
C PHE A 329 34.90 -30.74 14.05
N PRO A 330 35.91 -30.40 13.23
CA PRO A 330 35.99 -29.22 12.35
C PRO A 330 35.00 -29.30 11.18
N ALA A 331 34.71 -28.15 10.57
CA ALA A 331 33.83 -28.07 9.41
C ALA A 331 34.47 -28.69 8.16
N GLU A 332 33.65 -29.31 7.31
CA GLU A 332 34.05 -29.75 5.96
C GLU A 332 34.19 -28.52 5.04
N ASP A 333 35.27 -28.44 4.25
CA ASP A 333 35.60 -27.25 3.45
C ASP A 333 34.52 -26.90 2.41
N GLU A 334 33.92 -27.89 1.74
CA GLU A 334 32.84 -27.68 0.78
C GLU A 334 31.60 -27.02 1.42
N ARG A 335 31.18 -27.49 2.61
CA ARG A 335 30.09 -26.85 3.37
C ARG A 335 30.50 -25.46 3.87
N ALA A 336 31.77 -25.27 4.22
CA ALA A 336 32.30 -23.97 4.62
C ALA A 336 32.32 -22.96 3.47
N GLU A 337 32.31 -23.40 2.21
CA GLU A 337 32.15 -22.53 1.03
C GLU A 337 30.67 -22.24 0.72
N GLU A 338 29.81 -23.27 0.68
CA GLU A 338 28.36 -23.11 0.47
C GLU A 338 27.72 -22.15 1.50
N VAL A 339 28.06 -22.33 2.77
CA VAL A 339 27.61 -21.45 3.86
C VAL A 339 28.13 -20.04 3.68
N SER A 340 29.32 -19.85 3.10
CA SER A 340 29.85 -18.51 2.82
C SER A 340 29.02 -17.76 1.77
N ALA A 341 28.53 -18.47 0.74
CA ALA A 341 27.64 -17.90 -0.26
C ALA A 341 26.28 -17.53 0.34
N HIS A 342 25.66 -18.43 1.10
CA HIS A 342 24.38 -18.17 1.78
C HIS A 342 24.48 -17.02 2.80
N LEU A 343 25.60 -16.88 3.52
CA LEU A 343 25.85 -15.76 4.43
C LEU A 343 26.05 -14.43 3.71
N ALA A 344 26.74 -14.44 2.56
CA ALA A 344 26.90 -13.24 1.74
C ALA A 344 25.56 -12.74 1.19
N GLU A 345 24.70 -13.63 0.66
CA GLU A 345 23.35 -13.24 0.20
C GLU A 345 22.46 -12.77 1.36
N LEU A 346 22.61 -13.37 2.56
CA LEU A 346 21.86 -12.97 3.74
C LEU A 346 22.30 -11.59 4.27
N GLY A 347 23.60 -11.36 4.39
CA GLY A 347 24.17 -10.08 4.82
C GLY A 347 23.85 -8.93 3.85
N GLU A 348 23.89 -9.19 2.54
CA GLU A 348 23.44 -8.24 1.52
C GLU A 348 21.94 -7.95 1.63
N THR A 349 21.13 -8.97 1.91
CA THR A 349 19.69 -8.78 2.14
C THR A 349 19.40 -7.98 3.40
N CYS A 350 20.11 -8.22 4.51
CA CYS A 350 20.05 -7.38 5.70
C CYS A 350 20.44 -5.92 5.42
N ARG A 351 21.49 -5.68 4.63
CA ARG A 351 21.89 -4.30 4.25
C ARG A 351 20.81 -3.57 3.47
N ARG A 352 20.27 -4.20 2.42
CA ARG A 352 19.16 -3.64 1.61
C ARG A 352 17.90 -3.39 2.44
N MET A 353 17.68 -4.15 3.52
CA MET A 353 16.61 -3.90 4.48
C MET A 353 16.90 -2.69 5.38
N GLU A 354 18.10 -2.56 5.96
CA GLU A 354 18.45 -1.40 6.80
C GLU A 354 18.37 -0.09 6.01
N GLU A 355 18.95 -0.06 4.81
CA GLU A 355 18.92 1.10 3.90
C GLU A 355 17.50 1.42 3.40
N GLY A 356 16.65 0.40 3.20
CA GLY A 356 15.33 0.54 2.58
C GLY A 356 14.17 0.80 3.54
N LEU A 357 14.15 0.16 4.73
CA LEU A 357 12.97 0.13 5.61
C LEU A 357 12.72 1.44 6.35
N VAL A 358 13.74 2.28 6.58
CA VAL A 358 13.54 3.62 7.15
C VAL A 358 12.93 4.58 6.13
N PRO A 359 13.48 4.75 4.91
CA PRO A 359 12.82 5.51 3.84
C PRO A 359 11.39 5.04 3.53
N LEU A 360 11.14 3.72 3.46
CA LEU A 360 9.80 3.18 3.23
C LEU A 360 8.80 3.61 4.33
N GLN A 361 9.20 3.56 5.60
CA GLN A 361 8.33 3.99 6.71
C GLN A 361 8.05 5.51 6.69
N VAL A 362 9.02 6.32 6.23
CA VAL A 362 8.82 7.77 6.02
C VAL A 362 7.86 8.03 4.87
N GLN A 363 7.97 7.29 3.77
CA GLN A 363 7.12 7.45 2.59
C GLN A 363 5.67 7.03 2.85
N ILE A 364 5.44 5.93 3.59
CA ILE A 364 4.11 5.52 4.06
C ILE A 364 3.50 6.59 4.98
N ARG A 365 4.32 7.30 5.78
CA ARG A 365 3.85 8.43 6.59
C ARG A 365 3.46 9.65 5.74
N GLU A 366 4.16 9.94 4.64
CA GLU A 366 3.70 10.97 3.71
C GLU A 366 2.41 10.54 2.99
N VAL A 367 2.25 9.28 2.59
CA VAL A 367 0.99 8.76 2.04
C VAL A 367 -0.16 8.92 3.04
N PHE A 368 0.05 8.59 4.32
CA PHE A 368 -0.91 8.84 5.40
C PHE A 368 -1.25 10.34 5.53
N HIS A 369 -0.26 11.23 5.60
CA HIS A 369 -0.49 12.68 5.69
C HIS A 369 -1.13 13.26 4.42
N ARG A 370 -0.84 12.69 3.24
CA ARG A 370 -1.45 13.06 1.97
C ARG A 370 -2.94 12.77 2.00
N ILE A 371 -3.34 11.55 2.34
CA ILE A 371 -4.74 11.13 2.48
C ILE A 371 -5.48 11.99 3.52
N VAL A 372 -4.89 12.24 4.69
CA VAL A 372 -5.48 13.14 5.71
C VAL A 372 -5.72 14.54 5.15
N ARG A 373 -4.76 15.10 4.41
CA ARG A 373 -4.84 16.44 3.82
C ARG A 373 -5.86 16.50 2.68
N SER A 374 -5.81 15.57 1.73
CA SER A 374 -6.78 15.43 0.63
C SER A 374 -8.20 15.31 1.18
N ARG A 375 -8.41 14.50 2.22
CA ARG A 375 -9.71 14.35 2.89
C ARG A 375 -10.20 15.62 3.57
N ALA A 376 -9.31 16.41 4.18
CA ALA A 376 -9.67 17.72 4.74
C ALA A 376 -10.08 18.71 3.64
N GLU A 377 -9.29 18.81 2.56
CA GLU A 377 -9.57 19.68 1.41
C GLU A 377 -10.94 19.38 0.78
N PHE A 378 -11.31 18.10 0.59
CA PHE A 378 -12.65 17.73 0.10
C PHE A 378 -13.77 18.06 1.09
N LEU A 379 -13.55 17.89 2.39
CA LEU A 379 -14.55 18.22 3.42
C LEU A 379 -14.80 19.72 3.49
N ASP A 380 -13.75 20.56 3.48
CA ASP A 380 -13.87 22.02 3.49
C ASP A 380 -14.68 22.53 2.29
N VAL A 381 -14.48 21.96 1.10
CA VAL A 381 -15.24 22.30 -0.12
C VAL A 381 -16.73 21.92 0.01
N LEU A 382 -17.04 20.73 0.54
CA LEU A 382 -18.43 20.31 0.80
C LEU A 382 -19.11 21.23 1.84
N ASP A 383 -18.37 21.62 2.88
CA ASP A 383 -18.85 22.49 3.96
C ASP A 383 -19.14 23.92 3.47
N LEU A 384 -18.28 24.46 2.59
CA LEU A 384 -18.48 25.76 1.93
C LEU A 384 -19.74 25.76 1.04
N ASN A 385 -19.99 24.68 0.30
CA ASN A 385 -21.20 24.51 -0.49
C ASN A 385 -22.46 24.43 0.40
N GLY A 386 -22.41 23.67 1.49
CA GLY A 386 -23.51 23.55 2.45
C GLY A 386 -23.89 24.91 3.07
N LYS A 387 -22.89 25.69 3.49
CA LYS A 387 -23.08 27.05 4.03
C LYS A 387 -23.63 28.02 2.99
N SER A 388 -23.16 27.93 1.75
CA SER A 388 -23.63 28.78 0.64
C SER A 388 -25.09 28.46 0.25
N SER A 389 -25.46 27.18 0.23
CA SER A 389 -26.84 26.73 -0.01
C SER A 389 -27.80 27.18 1.10
N ALA A 390 -27.37 27.09 2.37
CA ALA A 390 -28.14 27.54 3.53
C ALA A 390 -28.26 29.08 3.66
N LEU A 391 -27.54 29.86 2.85
CA LEU A 391 -27.64 31.32 2.74
C LEU A 391 -28.43 31.76 1.48
N ALA A 392 -28.85 30.83 0.64
CA ALA A 392 -29.59 31.06 -0.60
C ALA A 392 -31.07 30.59 -0.51
N MET A 393 -31.51 30.14 0.68
CA MET A 393 -32.88 29.79 1.04
C MET A 393 -33.40 30.71 2.15
#